data_AF-A0A929E9V0-F1
#
_entry.id   AF-A0A929E9V0-F1
#
_cell.length_a   1.000
_cell.length_b   1.000
_cell.length_c   1.000
_cell.angle_alpha   90.00
_cell.angle_beta   90.00
_cell.angle_gamma   90.00
#
_symmetry.space_group_name_H-M   'P 1'
#
loop_
_entity.id
_entity.type
_entity.pdbx_description
1 polymer ?
#
loop_
_entity_poly.entity_id
_entity_poly.type
_entity_poly.pdbx_seq_one_letter_code
_entity_poly.pdbx_strand_id
1 'polypeptide(L)'
;MLASEGVPFIKTGGLADVVGALPAALQLLGHDVIVVLPKYGRIDDRNFELELFHSPLGVWMGDEEAWCAVYRAGSGSKVPTYFIESQNYFARDGIYHDTEFRDFSDNPRRFAFFTRAALQFAKDIGFAPDIVHAHDWQTALATAYLKIWHWDDEVLGDSASYLTIHNIGYQGVYHAKDLNYIGLQQKNFVEDKFEDHGRINFLKGGIFYADGLNTVSPTYALETRTPELAHGLAPYLNNRG
;
A
#
# COMPACT_ATOMS: atom_id res chain seq x y z
N MET A 1 2.37 9.03 -1.29
CA MET A 1 1.93 7.85 -2.06
C MET A 1 2.55 6.60 -1.48
N LEU A 2 1.77 5.52 -1.37
CA LEU A 2 2.23 4.21 -0.95
C LEU A 2 2.06 3.26 -2.13
N ALA A 3 3.13 2.54 -2.47
CA ALA A 3 3.10 1.55 -3.54
C ALA A 3 4.03 0.39 -3.22
N SER A 4 3.76 -0.77 -3.79
CA SER A 4 4.70 -1.89 -3.73
C SER A 4 5.86 -1.74 -4.70
N GLU A 5 5.75 -0.92 -5.74
CA GLU A 5 6.82 -0.77 -6.73
C GLU A 5 6.80 0.62 -7.38
N GLY A 6 7.93 1.00 -7.98
CA GLY A 6 8.13 2.34 -8.55
C GLY A 6 9.45 2.44 -9.30
N VAL A 7 9.42 2.92 -10.54
CA VAL A 7 10.65 3.21 -11.29
C VAL A 7 11.33 4.46 -10.74
N PRO A 8 12.68 4.53 -10.73
CA PRO A 8 13.63 3.55 -11.28
C PRO A 8 14.01 2.40 -10.34
N PHE A 9 13.47 2.34 -9.12
CA PHE A 9 13.97 1.47 -8.05
C PHE A 9 13.61 0.00 -8.24
N ILE A 10 12.33 -0.28 -8.50
CA ILE A 10 11.84 -1.66 -8.63
C ILE A 10 10.62 -1.69 -9.56
N LYS A 11 10.57 -2.69 -10.43
CA LYS A 11 9.49 -2.84 -11.43
C LYS A 11 9.14 -4.29 -11.68
N THR A 12 7.85 -4.61 -11.57
CA THR A 12 7.21 -5.85 -12.02
C THR A 12 6.15 -5.60 -13.07
N GLY A 13 5.45 -4.46 -13.02
CA GLY A 13 4.39 -4.13 -13.97
C GLY A 13 4.23 -2.63 -14.24
N GLY A 14 3.06 -2.27 -14.78
CA GLY A 14 2.73 -0.89 -15.14
C GLY A 14 2.47 0.04 -13.95
N LEU A 15 2.17 -0.52 -12.76
CA LEU A 15 2.04 0.26 -11.52
C LEU A 15 3.34 1.03 -11.24
N ALA A 16 4.49 0.38 -11.41
CA ALA A 16 5.78 1.04 -11.20
C ALA A 16 6.00 2.26 -12.10
N ASP A 17 5.49 2.24 -13.34
CA ASP A 17 5.60 3.36 -14.28
C ASP A 17 4.74 4.55 -13.83
N VAL A 18 3.53 4.27 -13.34
CA VAL A 18 2.64 5.31 -12.77
C VAL A 18 3.31 5.96 -11.57
N VAL A 19 3.83 5.17 -10.64
CA VAL A 19 4.51 5.67 -9.43
C VAL A 19 5.80 6.40 -9.76
N GLY A 20 6.47 6.09 -10.88
CA GLY A 20 7.65 6.84 -11.32
C GLY A 20 7.36 8.18 -12.00
N ALA A 21 6.16 8.39 -12.52
CA ALA A 21 5.80 9.59 -13.29
C ALA A 21 4.82 10.52 -12.56
N LEU A 22 3.79 9.96 -11.92
CA LEU A 22 2.70 10.71 -11.30
C LEU A 22 3.17 11.64 -10.15
N PRO A 23 4.04 11.21 -9.21
CA PRO A 23 4.48 12.09 -8.13
C PRO A 23 5.19 13.34 -8.64
N ALA A 24 6.05 13.20 -9.65
CA ALA A 24 6.74 14.33 -10.27
C ALA A 24 5.76 15.28 -10.97
N ALA A 25 4.74 14.74 -11.65
CA ALA A 25 3.69 15.55 -12.27
C ALA A 25 2.89 16.34 -11.22
N LEU A 26 2.56 15.74 -10.08
CA LEU A 26 1.87 16.42 -8.98
C LEU A 26 2.73 17.51 -8.34
N GLN A 27 4.04 17.28 -8.16
CA GLN A 27 4.96 18.32 -7.70
C GLN A 27 5.00 19.53 -8.66
N LEU A 28 4.97 19.28 -9.98
CA LEU A 28 4.88 20.37 -10.97
C LEU A 28 3.57 21.15 -10.89
N LEU A 29 2.50 20.54 -10.37
CA LEU A 29 1.22 21.19 -10.07
C LEU A 29 1.21 21.90 -8.70
N GLY A 30 2.32 21.88 -7.95
CA GLY A 30 2.48 22.57 -6.68
C GLY A 30 2.13 21.73 -5.44
N HIS A 31 1.92 20.42 -5.58
CA HIS A 31 1.68 19.55 -4.44
C HIS A 31 2.99 19.13 -3.77
N ASP A 32 2.98 19.04 -2.44
CA ASP A 32 4.04 18.36 -1.70
C ASP A 32 3.78 16.86 -1.72
N VAL A 33 4.74 16.08 -2.22
CA VAL A 33 4.56 14.66 -2.48
C VAL A 33 5.79 13.88 -2.04
N ILE A 34 5.56 12.89 -1.18
CA ILE A 34 6.52 11.85 -0.86
C ILE A 34 6.04 10.50 -1.38
N VAL A 35 6.98 9.63 -1.76
CA VAL A 35 6.71 8.25 -2.15
C VAL A 35 7.32 7.33 -1.10
N VAL A 36 6.56 6.33 -0.66
CA VAL A 36 7.05 5.29 0.25
C VAL A 36 6.93 3.94 -0.44
N LEU A 37 8.04 3.18 -0.48
CA LEU A 37 8.16 1.87 -1.10
C LEU A 37 8.76 0.85 -0.10
N PRO A 38 8.62 -0.47 -0.30
CA PRO A 38 9.39 -1.46 0.45
C PRO A 38 10.86 -1.45 -0.01
N LYS A 39 11.82 -1.58 0.92
CA LYS A 39 13.24 -1.76 0.59
C LYS A 39 13.52 -3.22 0.20
N TYR A 40 13.15 -3.63 -1.02
CA TYR A 40 13.47 -4.97 -1.49
C TYR A 40 14.97 -5.20 -1.61
N GLY A 41 15.41 -6.44 -1.36
CA GLY A 41 16.82 -6.83 -1.49
C GLY A 41 17.41 -6.65 -2.90
N ARG A 42 16.55 -6.50 -3.91
CA ARG A 42 16.94 -6.22 -5.31
C ARG A 42 17.22 -4.76 -5.61
N ILE A 43 16.91 -3.84 -4.70
CA ILE A 43 17.21 -2.42 -4.88
C ILE A 43 18.71 -2.22 -4.65
N ASP A 44 19.39 -1.62 -5.62
CA ASP A 44 20.82 -1.32 -5.52
C ASP A 44 21.05 -0.05 -4.68
N ASP A 45 21.40 -0.26 -3.41
CA ASP A 45 21.65 0.80 -2.45
C ASP A 45 22.70 1.81 -2.92
N ARG A 46 23.74 1.36 -3.65
CA ARG A 46 24.82 2.24 -4.10
C ARG A 46 24.41 3.05 -5.31
N ASN A 47 23.74 2.42 -6.27
CA ASN A 47 23.30 3.11 -7.48
C ASN A 47 22.25 4.20 -7.19
N PHE A 48 21.41 3.99 -6.16
CA PHE A 48 20.40 4.95 -5.75
C PHE A 48 20.79 5.82 -4.55
N GLU A 49 22.04 5.69 -4.08
CA GLU A 49 22.58 6.44 -2.94
C GLU A 49 21.63 6.39 -1.73
N LEU A 50 21.18 5.17 -1.37
CA LEU A 50 20.23 5.01 -0.27
C LEU A 50 20.92 5.28 1.06
N GLU A 51 20.38 6.24 1.81
CA GLU A 51 20.90 6.64 3.12
C GLU A 51 19.90 6.29 4.21
N LEU A 52 20.41 5.83 5.36
CA LEU A 52 19.59 5.62 6.55
C LEU A 52 19.03 6.98 7.01
N PHE A 53 17.71 7.09 7.06
CA PHE A 53 17.02 8.35 7.35
C PHE A 53 16.34 8.35 8.73
N HIS A 54 15.68 7.25 9.10
CA HIS A 54 14.98 7.12 10.38
C HIS A 54 15.14 5.72 10.94
N SER A 55 15.66 5.61 12.17
CA SER A 55 15.78 4.34 12.87
C SER A 55 16.02 4.58 14.37
N PRO A 56 15.39 3.78 15.24
CA PRO A 56 14.40 2.74 14.93
C PRO A 56 12.99 3.31 14.71
N LEU A 57 12.20 2.66 13.85
CA LEU A 57 10.77 2.92 13.65
C LEU A 57 9.95 1.77 14.27
N GLY A 58 9.20 2.05 15.33
CA GLY A 58 8.34 1.07 16.01
C GLY A 58 6.91 1.10 15.45
N VAL A 59 6.36 -0.05 15.12
CA VAL A 59 5.08 -0.19 14.41
C VAL A 59 4.18 -1.18 15.16
N TRP A 60 3.07 -0.68 15.71
CA TRP A 60 2.05 -1.53 16.31
C TRP A 60 1.20 -2.21 15.24
N MET A 61 1.30 -3.54 15.12
CA MET A 61 0.64 -4.32 14.07
C MET A 61 -0.78 -4.74 14.45
N GLY A 62 -1.00 -5.05 15.72
CA GLY A 62 -2.32 -5.36 16.27
C GLY A 62 -2.23 -6.14 17.56
N ASP A 63 -1.43 -7.22 17.55
CA ASP A 63 -1.09 -8.06 18.69
C ASP A 63 0.40 -8.01 19.07
N GLU A 64 1.25 -7.39 18.23
CA GLU A 64 2.67 -7.19 18.50
C GLU A 64 3.20 -5.86 17.95
N GLU A 65 4.34 -5.45 18.50
CA GLU A 65 5.15 -4.35 17.98
C GLU A 65 6.27 -4.91 17.10
N ALA A 66 6.36 -4.39 15.88
CA ALA A 66 7.40 -4.73 14.91
C ALA A 66 8.29 -3.51 14.65
N TRP A 67 9.55 -3.74 14.29
CA TRP A 67 10.54 -2.69 14.14
C TRP A 67 11.16 -2.69 12.75
N CYS A 68 11.43 -1.50 12.22
CA CYS A 68 12.11 -1.29 10.95
C CYS A 68 13.05 -0.07 10.99
N ALA A 69 13.77 0.09 9.89
CA ALA A 69 14.43 1.34 9.52
C ALA A 69 13.77 1.94 8.28
N VAL A 70 13.98 3.23 8.07
CA VAL A 70 13.60 3.93 6.84
C VAL A 70 14.83 4.48 6.17
N TYR A 71 14.97 4.17 4.89
CA TYR A 71 16.01 4.72 4.02
C TYR A 71 15.41 5.78 3.12
N ARG A 72 16.23 6.71 2.64
CA ARG A 72 15.85 7.74 1.68
C ARG A 72 16.72 7.62 0.43
N ALA A 73 16.13 7.80 -0.75
CA ALA A 73 16.91 7.94 -1.98
C ALA A 73 17.76 9.21 -1.97
N GLY A 74 18.96 9.14 -2.54
CA GLY A 74 19.86 10.27 -2.66
C GLY A 74 19.33 11.39 -3.56
N SER A 75 20.12 12.46 -3.67
CA SER A 75 19.74 13.73 -4.31
C SER A 75 19.37 13.63 -5.80
N GLY A 76 19.73 12.54 -6.48
CA GLY A 76 19.31 12.27 -7.86
C GLY A 76 17.82 11.95 -8.02
N SER A 77 17.10 11.62 -6.93
CA SER A 77 15.66 11.40 -6.98
C SER A 77 14.90 12.72 -7.08
N LYS A 78 14.13 12.90 -8.16
CA LYS A 78 13.32 14.12 -8.39
C LYS A 78 12.24 14.33 -7.33
N VAL A 79 11.75 13.24 -6.74
CA VAL A 79 10.69 13.24 -5.73
C VAL A 79 11.25 12.59 -4.46
N PRO A 80 11.02 13.16 -3.26
CA PRO A 80 11.38 12.50 -2.01
C PRO A 80 10.81 11.08 -1.93
N THR A 81 11.70 10.09 -1.97
CA THR A 81 11.34 8.67 -1.95
C THR A 81 11.98 8.00 -0.76
N TYR A 82 11.17 7.31 0.03
CA TYR A 82 11.54 6.62 1.25
C TYR A 82 11.27 5.13 1.12
N PHE A 83 12.08 4.33 1.81
CA PHE A 83 12.01 2.88 1.75
C PHE A 83 11.89 2.29 3.15
N ILE A 84 10.82 1.53 3.40
CA ILE A 84 10.67 0.77 4.63
C ILE A 84 11.55 -0.48 4.54
N GLU A 85 12.56 -0.56 5.38
CA GLU A 85 13.48 -1.69 5.48
C GLU A 85 12.99 -2.68 6.53
N SER A 86 12.99 -3.96 6.17
CA SER A 86 12.80 -5.05 7.12
C SER A 86 13.49 -6.30 6.58
N GLN A 87 14.53 -6.74 7.27
CA GLN A 87 15.26 -7.97 6.94
C GLN A 87 14.32 -9.19 6.87
N ASN A 88 13.34 -9.25 7.76
CA ASN A 88 12.40 -10.38 7.81
C ASN A 88 11.46 -10.40 6.60
N TYR A 89 11.06 -9.23 6.07
CA TYR A 89 10.02 -9.14 5.06
C TYR A 89 10.51 -8.86 3.64
N PHE A 90 11.54 -8.02 3.45
CA PHE A 90 11.91 -7.48 2.14
C PHE A 90 13.31 -7.85 1.67
N ALA A 91 14.19 -8.36 2.55
CA ALA A 91 15.53 -8.83 2.19
C ALA A 91 15.50 -10.22 1.52
N ARG A 92 14.85 -10.30 0.36
CA ARG A 92 14.70 -11.50 -0.48
C ARG A 92 14.62 -11.12 -1.96
N ASP A 93 14.87 -12.09 -2.84
CA ASP A 93 14.90 -11.87 -4.30
C ASP A 93 13.52 -11.61 -4.90
N GLY A 94 12.49 -12.31 -4.41
CA GLY A 94 11.15 -12.21 -4.94
C GLY A 94 10.39 -11.00 -4.39
N ILE A 95 9.53 -10.41 -5.24
CA ILE A 95 8.58 -9.39 -4.83
C ILE A 95 7.33 -10.12 -4.33
N TYR A 96 6.36 -10.49 -5.15
CA TYR A 96 5.13 -11.13 -4.64
C TYR A 96 5.22 -12.66 -4.48
N HIS A 97 6.10 -13.28 -5.26
CA HIS A 97 6.21 -14.73 -5.39
C HIS A 97 7.67 -15.18 -5.43
N ASP A 98 7.89 -16.48 -5.22
CA ASP A 98 9.19 -17.13 -5.40
C ASP A 98 9.55 -17.34 -6.89
N THR A 99 10.68 -18.00 -7.16
CA THR A 99 11.15 -18.30 -8.51
C THR A 99 10.27 -19.28 -9.28
N GLU A 100 9.36 -19.99 -8.60
CA GLU A 100 8.39 -20.91 -9.19
C GLU A 100 7.00 -20.25 -9.36
N PHE A 101 6.92 -18.92 -9.22
CA PHE A 101 5.66 -18.14 -9.30
C PHE A 101 4.63 -18.54 -8.23
N ARG A 102 5.09 -19.05 -7.08
CA ARG A 102 4.22 -19.27 -5.92
C ARG A 102 4.23 -18.04 -5.02
N ASP A 103 3.06 -17.49 -4.76
CA ASP A 103 2.90 -16.38 -3.83
C ASP A 103 3.53 -16.67 -2.48
N PHE A 104 4.24 -15.69 -1.93
CA PHE A 104 4.76 -15.82 -0.58
C PHE A 104 3.61 -15.88 0.44
N SER A 105 3.64 -16.91 1.28
CA SER A 105 2.59 -17.14 2.27
C SER A 105 2.50 -16.07 3.36
N ASP A 106 3.52 -15.21 3.49
CA ASP A 106 3.59 -14.07 4.40
C ASP A 106 3.24 -12.72 3.75
N ASN A 107 2.84 -12.71 2.46
CA ASN A 107 2.31 -11.53 1.78
C ASN A 107 1.27 -10.73 2.58
N PRO A 108 0.26 -11.33 3.23
CA PRO A 108 -0.69 -10.55 4.04
C PRO A 108 0.00 -9.80 5.17
N ARG A 109 0.93 -10.44 5.88
CA ARG A 109 1.65 -9.82 7.01
C ARG A 109 2.59 -8.71 6.55
N ARG A 110 3.42 -8.98 5.54
CA ARG A 110 4.45 -8.02 5.12
C ARG A 110 3.86 -6.74 4.52
N PHE A 111 2.75 -6.84 3.78
CA PHE A 111 2.13 -5.67 3.14
C PHE A 111 1.24 -4.89 4.11
N ALA A 112 0.62 -5.57 5.08
CA ALA A 112 0.05 -4.91 6.25
C ALA A 112 1.13 -4.15 7.04
N PHE A 113 2.28 -4.78 7.28
CA PHE A 113 3.43 -4.18 7.97
C PHE A 113 3.96 -2.97 7.22
N PHE A 114 4.26 -3.11 5.93
CA PHE A 114 4.69 -2.01 5.09
C PHE A 114 3.74 -0.82 5.17
N THR A 115 2.44 -1.09 5.03
CA THR A 115 1.41 -0.06 5.04
C THR A 115 1.37 0.67 6.39
N ARG A 116 1.38 -0.05 7.51
CA ARG A 116 1.41 0.56 8.85
C ARG A 116 2.70 1.32 9.11
N ALA A 117 3.85 0.76 8.71
CA ALA A 117 5.14 1.39 8.85
C ALA A 117 5.21 2.71 8.07
N ALA A 118 4.66 2.76 6.85
CA ALA A 118 4.60 3.98 6.06
C ALA A 118 3.73 5.07 6.70
N LEU A 119 2.58 4.70 7.28
CA LEU A 119 1.72 5.64 8.01
C LEU A 119 2.38 6.11 9.31
N GLN A 120 2.98 5.20 10.08
CA GLN A 120 3.72 5.55 11.30
C GLN A 120 4.93 6.43 10.99
N PHE A 121 5.64 6.16 9.89
CA PHE A 121 6.73 7.01 9.44
C PHE A 121 6.26 8.44 9.14
N ALA A 122 5.12 8.61 8.47
CA ALA A 122 4.55 9.94 8.23
C ALA A 122 4.29 10.70 9.54
N LYS A 123 3.75 10.01 10.55
CA LYS A 123 3.57 10.57 11.90
C LYS A 123 4.89 10.98 12.54
N ASP A 124 5.88 10.09 12.54
CA ASP A 124 7.19 10.31 13.19
C ASP A 124 7.93 11.52 12.62
N ILE A 125 7.78 11.78 11.31
CA ILE A 125 8.41 12.93 10.65
C ILE A 125 7.51 14.19 10.62
N GLY A 126 6.30 14.11 11.18
CA GLY A 126 5.32 15.21 11.15
C GLY A 126 4.81 15.55 9.75
N PHE A 127 4.82 14.60 8.81
CA PHE A 127 4.24 14.79 7.49
C PHE A 127 2.74 14.47 7.56
N ALA A 128 1.91 15.52 7.53
CA ALA A 128 0.45 15.43 7.58
C ALA A 128 -0.16 15.53 6.16
N PRO A 129 -0.33 14.41 5.44
CA PRO A 129 -0.84 14.46 4.07
C PRO A 129 -2.33 14.79 4.04
N ASP A 130 -2.74 15.66 3.12
CA ASP A 130 -4.15 15.78 2.75
C ASP A 130 -4.69 14.48 2.13
N ILE A 131 -3.82 13.77 1.38
CA ILE A 131 -4.17 12.54 0.65
C ILE A 131 -3.13 11.43 0.89
N VAL A 132 -3.61 10.32 1.42
CA VAL A 132 -2.91 9.04 1.40
C VAL A 132 -3.34 8.26 0.17
N HIS A 133 -2.49 8.30 -0.86
CA HIS A 133 -2.74 7.62 -2.13
C HIS A 133 -2.14 6.21 -2.10
N ALA A 134 -3.02 5.21 -2.03
CA ALA A 134 -2.71 3.78 -2.08
C ALA A 134 -2.80 3.24 -3.52
N HIS A 135 -1.87 2.39 -3.90
CA HIS A 135 -1.84 1.70 -5.17
C HIS A 135 -2.01 0.18 -4.95
N ASP A 136 -3.08 -0.38 -5.52
CA ASP A 136 -3.45 -1.79 -5.50
C ASP A 136 -3.56 -2.44 -4.10
N TRP A 137 -3.80 -3.75 -4.08
CA TRP A 137 -4.07 -4.56 -2.88
C TRP A 137 -2.94 -4.50 -1.84
N GLN A 138 -1.71 -4.26 -2.27
CA GLN A 138 -0.51 -4.22 -1.42
C GLN A 138 -0.56 -3.08 -0.40
N THR A 139 -1.25 -1.99 -0.74
CA THR A 139 -1.37 -0.80 0.11
C THR A 139 -2.81 -0.41 0.40
N ALA A 140 -3.78 -1.17 -0.14
CA ALA A 140 -5.20 -1.00 0.07
C ALA A 140 -5.60 -0.93 1.56
N LEU A 141 -4.87 -1.59 2.45
CA LEU A 141 -5.09 -1.50 3.90
C LEU A 141 -4.91 -0.09 4.47
N ALA A 142 -4.21 0.81 3.78
CA ALA A 142 -3.99 2.18 4.21
C ALA A 142 -5.33 2.90 4.40
N THR A 143 -6.27 2.67 3.49
CA THR A 143 -7.59 3.32 3.53
C THR A 143 -8.34 2.91 4.80
N ALA A 144 -8.29 1.63 5.16
CA ALA A 144 -8.91 1.10 6.36
C ALA A 144 -8.19 1.56 7.64
N TYR A 145 -6.86 1.57 7.65
CA TYR A 145 -6.10 2.01 8.83
C TYR A 145 -6.35 3.47 9.18
N LEU A 146 -6.50 4.36 8.19
CA LEU A 146 -6.88 5.74 8.45
C LEU A 146 -8.21 5.83 9.20
N LYS A 147 -9.24 5.11 8.75
CA LYS A 147 -10.58 5.17 9.36
C LYS A 147 -10.71 4.38 10.68
N ILE A 148 -9.92 3.32 10.87
CA ILE A 148 -10.05 2.42 12.02
C ILE A 148 -9.09 2.81 13.15
N TRP A 149 -7.87 3.23 12.81
CA TRP A 149 -6.76 3.38 13.76
C TRP A 149 -6.27 4.82 13.90
N HIS A 150 -6.50 5.67 12.89
CA HIS A 150 -5.93 7.03 12.87
C HIS A 150 -6.98 8.12 12.72
N TRP A 151 -8.26 7.82 12.91
CA TRP A 151 -9.37 8.75 12.68
C TRP A 151 -9.32 10.00 13.59
N ASP A 152 -8.65 9.91 14.74
CA ASP A 152 -8.43 10.97 15.73
C ASP A 152 -6.94 11.31 15.93
N ASP A 153 -6.08 10.90 15.00
CA ASP A 153 -4.64 11.17 15.05
C ASP A 153 -4.32 12.60 14.60
N GLU A 154 -3.42 13.29 15.30
CA GLU A 154 -3.07 14.69 15.00
C GLU A 154 -2.42 14.89 13.62
N VAL A 155 -1.77 13.88 13.06
CA VAL A 155 -1.06 13.97 11.77
C VAL A 155 -1.90 13.36 10.64
N LEU A 156 -2.60 12.26 10.91
CA LEU A 156 -3.30 11.47 9.89
C LEU A 156 -4.84 11.55 9.95
N GLY A 157 -5.42 12.13 11.00
CA GLY A 157 -6.87 12.13 11.24
C GLY A 157 -7.67 12.83 10.14
N ASP A 158 -7.11 13.89 9.57
CA ASP A 158 -7.74 14.67 8.49
C ASP A 158 -7.39 14.14 7.08
N SER A 159 -6.54 13.11 6.97
CA SER A 159 -6.14 12.57 5.67
C SER A 159 -7.29 11.87 4.96
N ALA A 160 -7.55 12.27 3.71
CA ALA A 160 -8.39 11.51 2.79
C ALA A 160 -7.59 10.34 2.19
N SER A 161 -8.26 9.24 1.91
CA SER A 161 -7.68 8.05 1.30
C SER A 161 -8.11 7.92 -0.16
N TYR A 162 -7.14 7.71 -1.06
CA TYR A 162 -7.41 7.54 -2.49
C TYR A 162 -6.77 6.24 -2.96
N LEU A 163 -7.55 5.33 -3.55
CA LEU A 163 -7.06 4.03 -4.00
C LEU A 163 -7.12 3.91 -5.53
N THR A 164 -5.97 3.69 -6.15
CA THR A 164 -5.87 3.37 -7.57
C THR A 164 -5.76 1.86 -7.78
N ILE A 165 -6.65 1.34 -8.62
CA ILE A 165 -6.66 -0.06 -9.04
C ILE A 165 -6.09 -0.19 -10.46
N HIS A 166 -4.93 -0.83 -10.58
CA HIS A 166 -4.24 -1.07 -11.85
C HIS A 166 -4.64 -2.40 -12.45
N ASN A 167 -4.97 -3.38 -11.61
CA ASN A 167 -5.49 -4.67 -12.04
C ASN A 167 -6.41 -5.30 -10.99
N ILE A 168 -7.72 -5.28 -11.25
CA ILE A 168 -8.75 -5.84 -10.37
C ILE A 168 -8.65 -7.37 -10.20
N GLY A 169 -7.91 -8.06 -11.08
CA GLY A 169 -7.67 -9.50 -10.98
C GLY A 169 -6.73 -9.86 -9.82
N TYR A 170 -5.91 -8.91 -9.35
CA TYR A 170 -5.01 -9.11 -8.20
C TYR A 170 -5.58 -8.40 -6.97
N GLN A 171 -6.26 -9.17 -6.11
CA GLN A 171 -7.04 -8.60 -5.00
C GLN A 171 -6.39 -8.77 -3.61
N GLY A 172 -5.31 -9.55 -3.53
CA GLY A 172 -4.68 -9.89 -2.25
C GLY A 172 -5.62 -10.70 -1.35
N VAL A 173 -6.06 -11.87 -1.84
CA VAL A 173 -6.97 -12.77 -1.11
C VAL A 173 -6.18 -13.82 -0.34
N TYR A 174 -6.27 -13.80 0.99
CA TYR A 174 -5.48 -14.64 1.89
C TYR A 174 -6.32 -15.34 2.95
N HIS A 175 -5.75 -16.34 3.63
CA HIS A 175 -6.42 -16.93 4.80
C HIS A 175 -6.58 -15.90 5.93
N ALA A 176 -7.71 -15.96 6.64
CA ALA A 176 -8.00 -15.08 7.77
C ALA A 176 -7.14 -15.32 9.02
N LYS A 177 -6.13 -16.20 8.96
CA LYS A 177 -5.24 -16.52 10.09
C LYS A 177 -4.46 -15.31 10.62
N ASP A 178 -4.23 -14.31 9.77
CA ASP A 178 -3.41 -13.13 10.08
C ASP A 178 -4.24 -11.93 10.56
N LEU A 179 -5.56 -12.10 10.81
CA LEU A 179 -6.47 -11.00 11.16
C LEU A 179 -6.02 -10.18 12.39
N ASN A 180 -5.50 -10.87 13.41
CA ASN A 180 -5.00 -10.25 14.63
C ASN A 180 -3.74 -9.43 14.36
N TYR A 181 -2.77 -10.03 13.64
CA TYR A 181 -1.52 -9.38 13.28
C TYR A 181 -1.73 -8.15 12.40
N ILE A 182 -2.67 -8.16 11.46
CA ILE A 182 -2.97 -6.96 10.66
C ILE A 182 -3.80 -5.92 11.44
N GLY A 183 -4.22 -6.23 12.66
CA GLY A 183 -4.99 -5.33 13.51
C GLY A 183 -6.38 -5.04 12.95
N LEU A 184 -7.00 -6.02 12.28
CA LEU A 184 -8.40 -5.92 11.89
C LEU A 184 -9.25 -6.64 12.93
N GLN A 185 -10.09 -5.89 13.64
CA GLN A 185 -11.09 -6.46 14.54
C GLN A 185 -12.13 -7.28 13.76
N GLN A 186 -12.74 -8.28 14.39
CA GLN A 186 -13.76 -9.15 13.77
C GLN A 186 -14.92 -8.38 13.12
N LYS A 187 -15.29 -7.21 13.66
CA LYS A 187 -16.30 -6.31 13.08
C LYS A 187 -15.96 -5.78 11.67
N ASN A 188 -14.71 -5.93 11.24
CA ASN A 188 -14.23 -5.56 9.91
C ASN A 188 -14.14 -6.78 8.98
N PHE A 189 -14.13 -7.99 9.53
CA PHE A 189 -14.16 -9.24 8.79
C PHE A 189 -15.61 -9.70 8.61
N VAL A 190 -16.36 -8.94 7.82
CA VAL A 190 -17.74 -9.22 7.43
C VAL A 190 -17.89 -9.08 5.92
N GLU A 191 -18.97 -9.67 5.38
CA GLU A 191 -19.22 -9.77 3.93
C GLU A 191 -19.15 -8.42 3.21
N ASP A 192 -19.66 -7.34 3.79
CA ASP A 192 -19.63 -6.02 3.13
C ASP A 192 -18.22 -5.40 3.06
N LYS A 193 -17.27 -5.92 3.85
CA LYS A 193 -15.94 -5.32 4.05
C LYS A 193 -14.83 -6.23 3.55
N PHE A 194 -14.12 -6.89 4.46
CA PHE A 194 -12.91 -7.66 4.14
C PHE A 194 -13.16 -9.14 3.87
N GLU A 195 -14.29 -9.70 4.30
CA GLU A 195 -14.54 -11.14 4.18
C GLU A 195 -14.91 -11.52 2.75
N ASP A 196 -14.36 -12.63 2.27
CA ASP A 196 -14.59 -13.16 0.92
C ASP A 196 -14.47 -14.70 0.94
N HIS A 197 -15.60 -15.38 1.14
CA HIS A 197 -15.70 -16.85 1.22
C HIS A 197 -14.77 -17.48 2.27
N GLY A 198 -14.76 -16.94 3.49
CA GLY A 198 -13.93 -17.36 4.63
C GLY A 198 -12.48 -16.88 4.55
N ARG A 199 -12.14 -16.09 3.54
CA ARG A 199 -10.81 -15.49 3.33
C ARG A 199 -10.89 -13.98 3.49
N ILE A 200 -9.73 -13.36 3.70
CA ILE A 200 -9.60 -11.90 3.73
C ILE A 200 -9.21 -11.39 2.35
N ASN A 201 -9.89 -10.36 1.87
CA ASN A 201 -9.64 -9.70 0.58
C ASN A 201 -9.22 -8.24 0.82
N PHE A 202 -7.93 -7.94 0.64
CA PHE A 202 -7.37 -6.62 0.95
C PHE A 202 -7.92 -5.54 0.02
N LEU A 203 -8.06 -5.82 -1.27
CA LEU A 203 -8.56 -4.85 -2.23
C LEU A 203 -10.04 -4.53 -1.97
N LYS A 204 -10.86 -5.53 -1.66
CA LYS A 204 -12.28 -5.36 -1.31
C LYS A 204 -12.45 -4.45 -0.08
N GLY A 205 -11.71 -4.73 0.99
CA GLY A 205 -11.75 -3.86 2.17
C GLY A 205 -11.19 -2.46 1.89
N GLY A 206 -10.16 -2.36 1.05
CA GLY A 206 -9.63 -1.09 0.56
C GLY A 206 -10.68 -0.25 -0.17
N ILE A 207 -11.43 -0.88 -1.08
CA ILE A 207 -12.56 -0.30 -1.80
C ILE A 207 -13.66 0.16 -0.83
N PHE A 208 -13.94 -0.61 0.22
CA PHE A 208 -14.93 -0.21 1.21
C PHE A 208 -14.53 1.07 1.96
N TYR A 209 -13.28 1.17 2.41
CA TYR A 209 -12.83 2.25 3.29
C TYR A 209 -12.25 3.48 2.58
N ALA A 210 -11.91 3.40 1.29
CA ALA A 210 -11.38 4.54 0.55
C ALA A 210 -12.31 5.77 0.62
N ASP A 211 -11.80 6.98 0.44
CA ASP A 211 -12.63 8.18 0.22
C ASP A 211 -12.84 8.39 -1.29
N GLY A 212 -11.81 8.14 -2.10
CA GLY A 212 -11.89 8.13 -3.56
C GLY A 212 -11.26 6.90 -4.20
N LEU A 213 -11.76 6.54 -5.38
CA LEU A 213 -11.30 5.40 -6.17
C LEU A 213 -11.07 5.83 -7.62
N ASN A 214 -10.04 5.29 -8.24
CA ASN A 214 -9.91 5.32 -9.69
C ASN A 214 -9.24 4.06 -10.24
N THR A 215 -9.22 3.99 -11.56
CA THR A 215 -8.47 2.98 -12.30
C THR A 215 -7.60 3.65 -13.37
N VAL A 216 -6.82 2.85 -14.09
CA VAL A 216 -5.84 3.34 -15.06
C VAL A 216 -6.43 3.91 -16.36
N SER A 217 -7.74 3.73 -16.63
CA SER A 217 -8.41 4.36 -17.76
C SER A 217 -9.93 4.43 -17.60
N PRO A 218 -10.62 5.35 -18.31
CA PRO A 218 -12.08 5.42 -18.30
C PRO A 218 -12.75 4.12 -18.76
N THR A 219 -12.23 3.48 -19.81
CA THR A 219 -12.74 2.20 -20.29
C THR A 219 -12.60 1.12 -19.23
N TYR A 220 -11.42 1.02 -18.61
CA TYR A 220 -11.18 0.03 -17.58
C TYR A 220 -12.06 0.28 -16.34
N ALA A 221 -12.34 1.54 -15.99
CA ALA A 221 -13.28 1.87 -14.91
C ALA A 221 -14.72 1.41 -15.21
N LEU A 222 -15.15 1.38 -16.48
CA LEU A 222 -16.46 0.84 -16.86
C LEU A 222 -16.45 -0.69 -16.85
N GLU A 223 -15.39 -1.29 -17.36
CA GLU A 223 -15.21 -2.75 -17.40
C GLU A 223 -15.19 -3.35 -15.99
N THR A 224 -14.44 -2.78 -15.06
CA THR A 224 -14.35 -3.29 -13.67
C THR A 224 -15.63 -3.11 -12.86
N ARG A 225 -16.69 -2.54 -13.44
CA ARG A 225 -18.02 -2.44 -12.84
C ARG A 225 -18.99 -3.51 -13.34
N THR A 226 -18.61 -4.32 -14.33
CA THR A 226 -19.45 -5.41 -14.82
C THR A 226 -19.13 -6.72 -14.10
N PRO A 227 -20.12 -7.62 -13.90
CA PRO A 227 -19.88 -8.91 -13.25
C PRO A 227 -18.76 -9.74 -13.89
N GLU A 228 -18.63 -9.66 -15.22
CA GLU A 228 -17.70 -10.47 -16.02
C GLU A 228 -16.24 -10.04 -15.83
N LEU A 229 -15.99 -8.74 -15.67
CA LEU A 229 -14.65 -8.15 -15.69
C LEU A 229 -14.22 -7.57 -14.34
N ALA A 230 -15.11 -7.50 -13.35
CA ALA A 230 -14.77 -7.04 -11.99
C ALA A 230 -14.17 -8.13 -11.10
N HIS A 231 -14.08 -9.37 -11.57
CA HIS A 231 -13.58 -10.51 -10.79
C HIS A 231 -14.29 -10.65 -9.42
N GLY A 232 -15.63 -10.53 -9.41
CA GLY A 232 -16.45 -10.61 -8.20
C GLY A 232 -16.56 -9.31 -7.40
N LEU A 233 -15.82 -8.25 -7.76
CA LEU A 233 -15.85 -6.96 -7.05
C LEU A 233 -16.88 -5.95 -7.56
N ALA A 234 -17.67 -6.30 -8.58
CA ALA A 234 -18.62 -5.40 -9.22
C ALA A 234 -19.61 -4.76 -8.23
N PRO A 235 -20.24 -5.51 -7.29
CA PRO A 235 -21.19 -4.90 -6.35
C PRO A 235 -20.53 -3.82 -5.48
N TYR A 236 -19.32 -4.09 -4.99
CA TYR A 236 -18.60 -3.17 -4.10
C TYR A 236 -18.13 -1.92 -4.84
N LEU A 237 -17.68 -2.05 -6.09
CA LEU A 237 -17.32 -0.90 -6.93
C LEU A 237 -18.53 -0.07 -7.32
N ASN A 238 -19.66 -0.70 -7.65
CA ASN A 238 -20.88 0.03 -8.00
C ASN A 238 -21.51 0.79 -6.82
N ASN A 239 -21.31 0.31 -5.59
CA ASN A 239 -21.75 1.01 -4.37
C ASN A 239 -20.99 2.32 -4.11
N ARG A 240 -19.89 2.56 -4.82
CA ARG A 240 -19.01 3.73 -4.62
C ARG A 240 -19.41 4.95 -5.46
N GLY A 241 -20.39 4.81 -6.35
CA GLY A 241 -20.84 5.86 -7.28
C GLY A 241 -20.13 5.77 -8.61
#